data_AF-A0A523EIA9-F1
#
_entry.id   AF-A0A523EIA9-F1
#
_cell.length_a   1.000
_cell.length_b   1.000
_cell.length_c   1.000
_cell.angle_alpha   90.00
_cell.angle_beta   90.00
_cell.angle_gamma   90.00
#
_symmetry.space_group_name_H-M   'P 1'
#
loop_
_entity.id
_entity.type
_entity.pdbx_description
1 polymer ?
#
loop_
_entity_poly.entity_id
_entity_poly.type
_entity_poly.pdbx_seq_one_letter_code
_entity_poly.pdbx_strand_id
1 'polypeptide(L)'
;MNPLRVERLQAPLPILFALLVVLWTVPPGIYPLGALAATALLAALGAALLMNPRLQATAERNLLLVLLIPLALSFPQALDRGEAVDRLVLMGGALLVFAASRRLRADEARGVLLLLVSAGALLALHGFWQYLDGLPRMLQEVAAGSPEAARLSSLRIFARFVLPSVFASFLLLAAPVALGLARAGRGWRRLLPAAAAAAMGLALLLTRSHGAFAALLAMVFLWSLIAARRRSRWTLTALAVALLGFLVVSWSRDGIVTAGLDGPAVLRWRNYQTAVAMFLDRPVAGSGGGGYGAAYPAYRLPGDNETRFVHNSYLQLLVEHGLTILLPLGAVLMVWGRAVRRAARTAPPPLAGVAFGLGAFLLHNLVDFSGLLPATLWTACALAGLLVGQLDAGGLPGQAVPGRSDTRLKTLSWVAPLVLACGFGLFAALSRDAVARGQQFILDESPGEALAAAREAGEWAPWRAAPYLLEAEILLHNQDLEGEESAWDAYRAASMALRRAPAWPAAHAVRAVAAAALDAPGLAAADLQRAADLYPLARGYRRQLDVLARRLDEQGEGQP
;
A
#
# COMPACT_ATOMS: atom_id res chain seq x y z
N MET A 1 -0.78 -51.09 -19.02
CA MET A 1 -1.65 -49.94 -18.70
C MET A 1 -0.78 -48.74 -18.44
N ASN A 2 -0.88 -47.74 -19.31
CA ASN A 2 -0.15 -46.48 -19.23
C ASN A 2 -0.68 -45.71 -18.00
N PRO A 3 0.15 -45.31 -17.02
CA PRO A 3 -0.34 -44.47 -15.94
C PRO A 3 -0.69 -43.12 -16.55
N LEU A 4 -1.98 -42.95 -16.78
CA LEU A 4 -2.60 -41.73 -17.27
C LEU A 4 -1.97 -40.54 -16.56
N ARG A 5 -1.47 -39.61 -17.37
CA ARG A 5 -1.17 -38.24 -17.02
C ARG A 5 -2.34 -37.70 -16.19
N VAL A 6 -2.23 -37.77 -14.88
CA VAL A 6 -2.96 -36.85 -14.02
C VAL A 6 -2.28 -35.51 -14.27
N GLU A 7 -2.72 -34.81 -15.31
CA GLU A 7 -2.60 -33.37 -15.44
C GLU A 7 -3.25 -32.79 -14.18
N ARG A 8 -2.46 -32.73 -13.11
CA ARG A 8 -2.83 -32.05 -11.88
C ARG A 8 -3.13 -30.62 -12.29
N LEU A 9 -4.41 -30.25 -12.19
CA LEU A 9 -4.90 -28.88 -12.31
C LEU A 9 -3.85 -27.89 -11.84
N GLN A 10 -3.37 -27.06 -12.77
CA GLN A 10 -2.48 -25.92 -12.53
C GLN A 10 -3.25 -24.78 -11.84
N ALA A 11 -4.13 -25.08 -10.88
CA ALA A 11 -5.01 -24.11 -10.22
C ALA A 11 -4.34 -22.81 -9.76
N PRO A 12 -3.10 -22.78 -9.20
CA PRO A 12 -2.55 -21.51 -8.72
C PRO A 12 -2.18 -20.53 -9.85
N LEU A 13 -1.95 -21.01 -11.08
CA LEU A 13 -1.43 -20.16 -12.14
C LEU A 13 -2.51 -19.23 -12.73
N PRO A 14 -3.68 -19.71 -13.19
CA PRO A 14 -4.78 -18.84 -13.63
C PRO A 14 -5.19 -17.84 -12.55
N ILE A 15 -5.19 -18.26 -11.27
CA ILE A 15 -5.50 -17.39 -10.14
C ILE A 15 -4.45 -16.28 -9.99
N LEU A 16 -3.15 -16.59 -10.09
CA LEU A 16 -2.08 -15.59 -10.08
C LEU A 16 -2.21 -14.60 -11.25
N PHE A 17 -2.51 -15.08 -12.47
CA PHE A 17 -2.76 -14.22 -13.63
C PHE A 17 -3.95 -13.28 -13.37
N ALA A 18 -5.08 -13.83 -12.92
CA ALA A 18 -6.27 -13.05 -12.60
C ALA A 18 -5.98 -12.00 -11.52
N LEU A 19 -5.23 -12.37 -10.47
CA LEU A 19 -4.84 -11.45 -9.40
C LEU A 19 -4.05 -10.26 -9.93
N LEU A 20 -3.03 -10.52 -10.76
CA LEU A 20 -2.21 -9.46 -11.34
C LEU A 20 -3.03 -8.54 -12.24
N VAL A 21 -3.96 -9.08 -13.04
CA VAL A 21 -4.87 -8.24 -13.85
C VAL A 21 -5.72 -7.33 -12.95
N VAL A 22 -6.36 -7.88 -11.92
CA VAL A 22 -7.19 -7.10 -10.97
C VAL A 22 -6.36 -6.00 -10.32
N LEU A 23 -5.15 -6.30 -9.84
CA LEU A 23 -4.27 -5.34 -9.19
C LEU A 23 -3.96 -4.11 -10.05
N TRP A 24 -3.88 -4.27 -11.37
CA TRP A 24 -3.45 -3.22 -12.29
C TRP A 24 -4.62 -2.46 -12.92
N THR A 25 -5.76 -3.12 -13.14
CA THR A 25 -6.93 -2.50 -13.77
C THR A 25 -7.88 -1.84 -12.77
N VAL A 26 -7.97 -2.42 -11.57
CA VAL A 26 -8.83 -1.98 -10.47
C VAL A 26 -8.03 -2.05 -9.16
N PRO A 27 -7.03 -1.16 -8.95
CA PRO A 27 -6.16 -1.23 -7.79
C PRO A 27 -6.92 -1.25 -6.45
N PRO A 28 -6.66 -2.23 -5.57
CA PRO A 28 -7.34 -2.39 -4.28
C PRO A 28 -7.30 -1.18 -3.34
N GLY A 29 -6.27 -0.35 -3.47
CA GLY A 29 -6.12 0.86 -2.64
C GLY A 29 -7.05 2.00 -3.04
N ILE A 30 -7.79 1.86 -4.15
CA ILE A 30 -8.69 2.90 -4.69
C ILE A 30 -10.11 2.38 -4.77
N TYR A 31 -10.28 1.15 -5.27
CA TYR A 31 -11.57 0.61 -5.62
C TYR A 31 -11.97 -0.51 -4.65
N PRO A 32 -13.11 -0.38 -3.93
CA PRO A 32 -13.60 -1.42 -3.01
C PRO A 32 -13.73 -2.80 -3.67
N LEU A 33 -14.32 -2.84 -4.88
CA LEU A 33 -14.42 -4.07 -5.69
C LEU A 33 -13.06 -4.68 -6.03
N GLY A 34 -12.05 -3.84 -6.27
CA GLY A 34 -10.67 -4.28 -6.48
C GLY A 34 -10.09 -4.97 -5.26
N ALA A 35 -10.34 -4.42 -4.07
CA ALA A 35 -9.91 -5.02 -2.81
C ALA A 35 -10.60 -6.37 -2.53
N LEU A 36 -11.91 -6.45 -2.81
CA LEU A 36 -12.67 -7.69 -2.68
C LEU A 36 -12.12 -8.78 -3.60
N ALA A 37 -12.00 -8.47 -4.90
CA ALA A 37 -11.51 -9.40 -5.90
C ALA A 37 -10.06 -9.84 -5.63
N ALA A 38 -9.18 -8.90 -5.29
CA ALA A 38 -7.78 -9.21 -4.98
C ALA A 38 -7.66 -10.13 -3.75
N THR A 39 -8.49 -9.92 -2.73
CA THR A 39 -8.45 -10.74 -1.54
C THR A 39 -9.02 -12.15 -1.77
N ALA A 40 -10.12 -12.26 -2.51
CA ALA A 40 -10.67 -13.56 -2.91
C ALA A 40 -9.65 -14.36 -3.73
N LEU A 41 -8.95 -13.70 -4.66
CA LEU A 41 -7.90 -14.33 -5.47
C LEU A 41 -6.68 -14.73 -4.63
N LEU A 42 -6.30 -13.94 -3.61
CA LEU A 42 -5.27 -14.35 -2.66
C LEU A 42 -5.68 -15.56 -1.83
N ALA A 43 -6.93 -15.62 -1.35
CA ALA A 43 -7.44 -16.76 -0.61
C ALA A 43 -7.41 -18.04 -1.47
N ALA A 44 -7.85 -17.92 -2.73
CA ALA A 44 -7.84 -19.00 -3.69
C ALA A 44 -6.40 -19.44 -4.05
N LEU A 45 -5.47 -18.48 -4.21
CA LEU A 45 -4.06 -18.76 -4.43
C LEU A 45 -3.45 -19.48 -3.23
N GLY A 46 -3.73 -18.99 -2.03
CA GLY A 46 -3.37 -19.62 -0.75
C GLY A 46 -3.84 -21.06 -0.73
N ALA A 47 -5.15 -21.30 -0.90
CA ALA A 47 -5.77 -22.63 -0.95
C ALA A 47 -5.10 -23.57 -1.97
N ALA A 48 -4.87 -23.08 -3.18
CA ALA A 48 -4.22 -23.84 -4.25
C ALA A 48 -2.78 -24.25 -3.88
N LEU A 49 -2.03 -23.40 -3.17
CA LEU A 49 -0.70 -23.72 -2.66
C LEU A 49 -0.75 -24.81 -1.56
N LEU A 50 -1.80 -24.83 -0.74
CA LEU A 50 -1.97 -25.84 0.34
C LEU A 50 -2.19 -27.23 -0.22
N MET A 51 -3.05 -27.29 -1.23
CA MET A 51 -3.48 -28.54 -1.83
C MET A 51 -2.40 -29.17 -2.71
N ASN A 52 -1.27 -28.48 -2.93
CA ASN A 52 -0.19 -28.95 -3.77
C ASN A 52 1.08 -29.30 -2.97
N PRO A 53 1.35 -30.60 -2.71
CA PRO A 53 2.50 -31.06 -1.93
C PRO A 53 3.86 -30.68 -2.55
N ARG A 54 3.91 -30.43 -3.86
CA ARG A 54 5.14 -29.98 -4.55
C ARG A 54 5.52 -28.54 -4.19
N LEU A 55 4.58 -27.76 -3.65
CA LEU A 55 4.76 -26.34 -3.37
C LEU A 55 5.08 -26.07 -1.88
N GLN A 56 5.19 -27.10 -1.03
CA GLN A 56 5.40 -26.97 0.42
C GLN A 56 6.90 -27.03 0.81
N ALA A 57 7.71 -26.07 0.34
CA ALA A 57 9.15 -26.04 0.61
C ALA A 57 9.50 -25.39 1.98
N THR A 58 10.47 -25.97 2.68
CA THR A 58 10.88 -25.64 4.06
C THR A 58 11.60 -24.29 4.23
N ALA A 59 12.29 -23.79 3.20
CA ALA A 59 13.09 -22.57 3.30
C ALA A 59 12.24 -21.29 3.30
N GLU A 60 11.15 -21.29 2.53
CA GLU A 60 10.20 -20.16 2.49
C GLU A 60 9.40 -20.07 3.79
N ARG A 61 9.12 -21.22 4.43
CA ARG A 61 8.53 -21.28 5.77
C ARG A 61 9.31 -20.44 6.78
N ASN A 62 10.63 -20.53 6.79
CA ASN A 62 11.46 -19.80 7.75
C ASN A 62 11.46 -18.29 7.47
N LEU A 63 11.37 -17.87 6.21
CA LEU A 63 11.27 -16.45 5.85
C LEU A 63 9.89 -15.87 6.24
N LEU A 64 8.82 -16.65 6.03
CA LEU A 64 7.46 -16.31 6.46
C LEU A 64 7.35 -16.14 7.98
N LEU A 65 7.92 -17.09 8.72
CA LEU A 65 8.00 -17.05 10.18
C LEU A 65 8.63 -15.76 10.70
N VAL A 66 9.79 -15.42 10.15
CA VAL A 66 10.54 -14.23 10.54
C VAL A 66 9.76 -12.96 10.19
N LEU A 67 8.94 -12.95 9.13
CA LEU A 67 8.12 -11.79 8.73
C LEU A 67 6.83 -11.64 9.54
N LEU A 68 6.25 -12.73 10.04
CA LEU A 68 5.01 -12.71 10.84
C LEU A 68 5.25 -12.35 12.31
N ILE A 69 6.44 -12.62 12.85
CA ILE A 69 6.80 -12.29 14.25
C ILE A 69 6.67 -10.78 14.54
N PRO A 70 7.25 -9.85 13.77
CA PRO A 70 7.07 -8.41 13.98
C PRO A 70 5.61 -7.99 13.97
N LEU A 71 4.83 -8.62 13.08
CA LEU A 71 3.42 -8.31 12.92
C LEU A 71 2.61 -8.76 14.14
N ALA A 72 2.88 -9.97 14.65
CA ALA A 72 2.27 -10.46 15.87
C ALA A 72 2.69 -9.65 17.12
N LEU A 73 3.95 -9.21 17.19
CA LEU A 73 4.46 -8.43 18.32
C LEU A 73 3.93 -6.99 18.33
N SER A 74 3.72 -6.38 17.16
CA SER A 74 3.20 -5.02 17.04
C SER A 74 1.68 -4.93 17.14
N PHE A 75 0.93 -6.02 16.85
CA PHE A 75 -0.53 -6.02 16.86
C PHE A 75 -1.16 -5.59 18.20
N PRO A 76 -0.69 -6.05 19.37
CA PRO A 76 -1.20 -5.58 20.67
C PRO A 76 -0.99 -4.08 20.91
N GLN A 77 0.00 -3.48 20.25
CA GLN A 77 0.32 -2.05 20.35
C GLN A 77 -0.34 -1.23 19.24
N ALA A 78 -1.15 -1.86 18.38
CA ALA A 78 -1.78 -1.21 17.26
C ALA A 78 -2.71 -0.09 17.71
N LEU A 79 -2.37 1.13 17.29
CA LEU A 79 -3.20 2.31 17.49
C LEU A 79 -4.46 2.30 16.63
N ASP A 80 -4.46 1.50 15.57
CA ASP A 80 -5.62 1.17 14.74
C ASP A 80 -5.58 -0.32 14.38
N ARG A 81 -6.48 -1.10 14.98
CA ARG A 81 -6.54 -2.55 14.74
C ARG A 81 -6.98 -2.89 13.32
N GLY A 82 -7.80 -2.05 12.69
CA GLY A 82 -8.28 -2.25 11.33
C GLY A 82 -7.14 -2.16 10.32
N GLU A 83 -6.36 -1.08 10.43
CA GLU A 83 -5.18 -0.86 9.58
C GLU A 83 -4.06 -1.90 9.85
N ALA A 84 -3.90 -2.35 11.11
CA ALA A 84 -2.97 -3.42 11.44
C ALA A 84 -3.33 -4.75 10.77
N VAL A 85 -4.62 -5.08 10.68
CA VAL A 85 -5.11 -6.23 9.90
C VAL A 85 -4.87 -6.02 8.41
N ASP A 86 -5.21 -4.86 7.84
CA ASP A 86 -4.96 -4.59 6.42
C ASP A 86 -3.47 -4.74 6.06
N ARG A 87 -2.58 -4.32 6.95
CA ARG A 87 -1.13 -4.53 6.86
C ARG A 87 -0.75 -6.01 6.88
N LEU A 88 -1.29 -6.80 7.80
CA LEU A 88 -1.10 -8.25 7.82
C LEU A 88 -1.50 -8.89 6.49
N VAL A 89 -2.65 -8.51 5.92
CA VAL A 89 -3.11 -9.02 4.61
C VAL A 89 -2.16 -8.60 3.48
N LEU A 90 -1.73 -7.34 3.46
CA LEU A 90 -0.78 -6.83 2.48
C LEU A 90 0.52 -7.63 2.48
N MET A 91 1.16 -7.80 3.63
CA MET A 91 2.44 -8.52 3.73
C MET A 91 2.27 -10.03 3.54
N GLY A 92 1.22 -10.64 4.08
CA GLY A 92 0.89 -12.05 3.86
C GLY A 92 0.65 -12.36 2.38
N GLY A 93 -0.14 -11.53 1.70
CA GLY A 93 -0.40 -11.61 0.27
C GLY A 93 0.86 -11.47 -0.57
N ALA A 94 1.74 -10.52 -0.21
CA ALA A 94 3.03 -10.32 -0.88
C ALA A 94 3.89 -11.59 -0.86
N LEU A 95 3.87 -12.31 0.26
CA LEU A 95 4.63 -13.54 0.43
C LEU A 95 4.02 -14.72 -0.31
N LEU A 96 2.69 -14.84 -0.33
CA LEU A 96 1.99 -15.84 -1.15
C LEU A 96 2.31 -15.66 -2.63
N VAL A 97 2.29 -14.41 -3.11
CA VAL A 97 2.62 -14.07 -4.50
C VAL A 97 4.08 -14.38 -4.81
N PHE A 98 5.01 -14.01 -3.93
CA PHE A 98 6.43 -14.37 -4.08
C PHE A 98 6.64 -15.89 -4.16
N ALA A 99 6.03 -16.64 -3.24
CA ALA A 99 6.10 -18.09 -3.21
C ALA A 99 5.53 -18.71 -4.49
N ALA A 100 4.33 -18.29 -4.91
CA ALA A 100 3.71 -18.76 -6.14
C ALA A 100 4.59 -18.49 -7.36
N SER A 101 5.11 -17.26 -7.50
CA SER A 101 5.92 -16.87 -8.65
C SER A 101 7.30 -17.53 -8.69
N ARG A 102 7.89 -17.87 -7.54
CA ARG A 102 9.18 -18.59 -7.49
C ARG A 102 9.14 -19.98 -8.10
N ARG A 103 7.96 -20.58 -8.17
CA ARG A 103 7.79 -21.95 -8.67
C ARG A 103 7.34 -22.01 -10.13
N LEU A 104 7.23 -20.86 -10.79
CA LEU A 104 6.88 -20.79 -12.20
C LEU A 104 7.94 -21.47 -13.05
N ARG A 105 7.49 -22.28 -14.01
CA ARG A 105 8.32 -22.80 -15.09
C ARG A 105 8.71 -21.67 -16.05
N ALA A 106 9.71 -21.89 -16.89
CA ALA A 106 10.22 -20.85 -17.79
C ALA A 106 9.16 -20.30 -18.77
N ASP A 107 8.26 -21.17 -19.26
CA ASP A 107 7.11 -20.82 -20.10
C ASP A 107 6.09 -19.97 -19.34
N GLU A 108 5.76 -20.35 -18.12
CA GLU A 108 4.81 -19.64 -17.25
C GLU A 108 5.37 -18.28 -16.82
N ALA A 109 6.64 -18.24 -16.42
CA ALA A 109 7.37 -17.02 -16.10
C ALA A 109 7.33 -16.06 -17.30
N ARG A 110 7.59 -16.55 -18.52
CA ARG A 110 7.47 -15.74 -19.72
C ARG A 110 6.04 -15.21 -19.91
N GLY A 111 5.02 -16.02 -19.63
CA GLY A 111 3.61 -15.59 -19.65
C GLY A 111 3.33 -14.43 -18.70
N VAL A 112 3.83 -14.51 -17.45
CA VAL A 112 3.70 -13.43 -16.46
C VAL A 112 4.40 -12.15 -16.91
N LEU A 113 5.61 -12.26 -17.49
CA LEU A 113 6.32 -11.09 -18.02
C LEU A 113 5.58 -10.45 -19.20
N LEU A 114 5.01 -11.26 -20.10
CA LEU A 114 4.20 -10.75 -21.21
C LEU A 114 2.93 -10.07 -20.70
N LEU A 115 2.23 -10.67 -19.72
CA LEU A 115 1.07 -10.05 -19.09
C LEU A 115 1.42 -8.69 -18.48
N LEU A 116 2.51 -8.61 -17.71
CA LEU A 116 2.99 -7.36 -17.11
C LEU A 116 3.26 -6.28 -18.17
N VAL A 117 3.94 -6.65 -19.27
CA VAL A 117 4.27 -5.71 -20.35
C VAL A 117 3.02 -5.28 -21.12
N SER A 118 2.09 -6.18 -21.38
CA SER A 118 0.80 -5.86 -22.00
C SER A 118 -0.02 -4.92 -21.12
N ALA A 119 -0.13 -5.21 -19.83
CA ALA A 119 -0.82 -4.34 -18.88
C ALA A 119 -0.14 -2.97 -18.76
N GLY A 120 1.20 -2.93 -18.70
CA GLY A 120 1.97 -1.69 -18.67
C GLY A 120 1.80 -0.84 -19.93
N ALA A 121 1.72 -1.47 -21.11
CA ALA A 121 1.42 -0.78 -22.35
C ALA A 121 -0.01 -0.19 -22.34
N LEU A 122 -1.02 -0.97 -21.92
CA LEU A 122 -2.40 -0.49 -21.83
C LEU A 122 -2.56 0.66 -20.84
N LEU A 123 -1.90 0.57 -19.67
CA LEU A 123 -1.90 1.63 -18.67
C LEU A 123 -1.15 2.88 -19.15
N ALA A 124 -0.07 2.72 -19.91
CA ALA A 124 0.61 3.84 -20.56
C ALA A 124 -0.30 4.55 -21.58
N LEU A 125 -1.02 3.79 -22.41
CA LEU A 125 -2.00 4.34 -23.36
C LEU A 125 -3.14 5.07 -22.64
N HIS A 126 -3.69 4.48 -21.57
CA HIS A 126 -4.67 5.17 -20.71
C HIS A 126 -4.08 6.45 -20.10
N GLY A 127 -2.82 6.41 -19.69
CA GLY A 127 -2.08 7.58 -19.23
C GLY A 127 -1.96 8.69 -20.29
N PHE A 128 -1.71 8.33 -21.55
CA PHE A 128 -1.68 9.31 -22.65
C PHE A 128 -3.05 9.92 -22.92
N TRP A 129 -4.12 9.11 -22.93
CA TRP A 129 -5.48 9.63 -23.00
C TRP A 129 -5.78 10.57 -21.83
N GLN A 130 -5.37 10.18 -20.62
CA GLN A 130 -5.51 11.01 -19.42
C GLN A 130 -4.77 12.34 -19.55
N TYR A 131 -3.57 12.37 -20.14
CA TYR A 131 -2.82 13.60 -20.38
C TYR A 131 -3.50 14.53 -21.40
N LEU A 132 -3.94 13.96 -22.52
CA LEU A 132 -4.44 14.73 -23.66
C LEU A 132 -5.84 15.31 -23.42
N ASP A 133 -6.70 14.57 -22.74
CA ASP A 133 -8.13 14.87 -22.67
C ASP A 133 -8.74 14.59 -21.29
N GLY A 134 -8.34 13.50 -20.62
CA GLY A 134 -8.92 13.13 -19.32
C GLY A 134 -8.72 14.17 -18.20
N LEU A 135 -7.48 14.59 -17.91
CA LEU A 135 -7.19 15.58 -16.86
C LEU A 135 -7.76 16.96 -17.19
N PRO A 136 -7.66 17.48 -18.44
CA PRO A 136 -8.34 18.70 -18.82
C PRO A 136 -9.85 18.69 -18.57
N ARG A 137 -10.56 17.58 -18.86
CA ARG A 137 -12.00 17.45 -18.58
C ARG A 137 -12.30 17.42 -17.09
N MET A 138 -11.56 16.62 -16.32
CA MET A 138 -11.73 16.59 -14.85
C MET A 138 -11.50 17.97 -14.23
N LEU A 139 -10.56 18.76 -14.76
CA LEU A 139 -10.30 20.11 -14.28
C LEU A 139 -11.49 21.06 -14.50
N GLN A 140 -12.30 20.85 -15.54
CA GLN A 140 -13.50 21.66 -15.81
C GLN A 140 -14.66 21.34 -14.85
N GLU A 141 -14.68 20.14 -14.27
CA GLU A 141 -15.71 19.68 -13.33
C GLU A 141 -15.44 20.09 -11.88
N VAL A 142 -14.21 20.53 -11.59
CA VAL A 142 -13.76 20.86 -10.24
C VAL A 142 -13.79 22.38 -10.02
N ALA A 143 -14.20 22.81 -8.82
CA ALA A 143 -14.24 24.22 -8.45
C ALA A 143 -12.89 24.92 -8.66
N ALA A 144 -12.89 26.04 -9.38
CA ALA A 144 -11.68 26.81 -9.66
C ALA A 144 -11.00 27.27 -8.36
N GLY A 145 -9.67 27.12 -8.30
CA GLY A 145 -8.89 27.47 -7.10
C GLY A 145 -8.90 26.44 -5.98
N SER A 146 -9.63 25.34 -6.11
CA SER A 146 -9.57 24.22 -5.16
C SER A 146 -8.20 23.51 -5.18
N PRO A 147 -7.80 22.85 -4.06
CA PRO A 147 -6.61 22.01 -4.03
C PRO A 147 -6.61 20.92 -5.11
N GLU A 148 -7.78 20.39 -5.45
CA GLU A 148 -8.01 19.40 -6.51
C GLU A 148 -7.70 20.00 -7.89
N ALA A 149 -8.20 21.21 -8.17
CA ALA A 149 -7.90 21.92 -9.42
C ALA A 149 -6.38 22.19 -9.57
N ALA A 150 -5.69 22.56 -8.48
CA ALA A 150 -4.24 22.74 -8.48
C ALA A 150 -3.48 21.43 -8.75
N ARG A 151 -4.00 20.28 -8.30
CA ARG A 151 -3.41 18.96 -8.61
C ARG A 151 -3.63 18.58 -10.07
N LEU A 152 -4.85 18.74 -10.58
CA LEU A 152 -5.22 18.37 -11.95
C LEU A 152 -4.51 19.24 -13.00
N SER A 153 -4.33 20.53 -12.73
CA SER A 153 -3.64 21.47 -13.62
C SER A 153 -2.15 21.14 -13.82
N SER A 154 -1.55 20.35 -12.94
CA SER A 154 -0.16 19.86 -13.12
C SER A 154 0.00 18.87 -14.28
N LEU A 155 -1.11 18.35 -14.83
CA LEU A 155 -1.16 17.39 -15.94
C LEU A 155 -0.26 16.15 -15.72
N ARG A 156 -0.09 15.73 -14.47
CA ARG A 156 0.71 14.56 -14.10
C ARG A 156 -0.13 13.30 -14.21
N ILE A 157 0.26 12.39 -15.10
CA ILE A 157 -0.51 11.16 -15.31
C ILE A 157 -0.32 10.17 -14.16
N PHE A 158 -1.40 9.48 -13.81
CA PHE A 158 -1.43 8.41 -12.82
C PHE A 158 -2.14 7.15 -13.33
N ALA A 159 -2.66 7.19 -14.57
CA ALA A 159 -3.47 6.14 -15.17
C ALA A 159 -4.62 5.72 -14.25
N ARG A 160 -4.57 4.50 -13.71
CA ARG A 160 -5.56 3.94 -12.78
C ARG A 160 -5.05 3.87 -11.34
N PHE A 161 -3.86 4.39 -11.05
CA PHE A 161 -3.24 4.39 -9.71
C PHE A 161 -3.62 5.64 -8.91
N VAL A 162 -3.44 5.59 -7.59
CA VAL A 162 -3.81 6.69 -6.67
C VAL A 162 -3.01 7.96 -6.98
N LEU A 163 -1.73 7.80 -7.31
CA LEU A 163 -0.78 8.90 -7.45
C LEU A 163 0.16 8.67 -8.64
N PRO A 164 0.67 9.75 -9.27
CA PRO A 164 1.68 9.65 -10.31
C PRO A 164 2.94 8.92 -9.87
N SER A 165 3.35 9.03 -8.60
CA SER A 165 4.55 8.34 -8.09
C SER A 165 4.34 6.83 -8.00
N VAL A 166 3.15 6.37 -7.63
CA VAL A 166 2.81 4.94 -7.58
C VAL A 166 2.75 4.35 -8.99
N PHE A 167 2.17 5.07 -9.96
CA PHE A 167 2.20 4.64 -11.35
C PHE A 167 3.64 4.58 -11.89
N ALA A 168 4.46 5.60 -11.59
CA ALA A 168 5.87 5.61 -11.94
C ALA A 168 6.62 4.41 -11.34
N SER A 169 6.34 4.06 -10.09
CA SER A 169 6.91 2.88 -9.42
C SER A 169 6.54 1.57 -10.15
N PHE A 170 5.30 1.44 -10.65
CA PHE A 170 4.89 0.31 -11.47
C PHE A 170 5.63 0.30 -12.83
N LEU A 171 5.79 1.45 -13.49
CA LEU A 171 6.53 1.57 -14.75
C LEU A 171 8.02 1.22 -14.59
N LEU A 172 8.64 1.54 -13.44
CA LEU A 172 9.99 1.11 -13.10
C LEU A 172 10.12 -0.43 -13.07
N LEU A 173 9.07 -1.15 -12.68
CA LEU A 173 9.03 -2.61 -12.70
C LEU A 173 8.80 -3.16 -14.12
N ALA A 174 7.89 -2.56 -14.89
CA ALA A 174 7.42 -3.11 -16.17
C ALA A 174 8.28 -2.71 -17.40
N ALA A 175 8.73 -1.46 -17.51
CA ALA A 175 9.43 -0.98 -18.70
C ALA A 175 10.78 -1.69 -18.96
N PRO A 176 11.63 -1.96 -17.93
CA PRO A 176 12.86 -2.71 -18.13
C PRO A 176 12.61 -4.16 -18.58
N VAL A 177 11.50 -4.78 -18.16
CA VAL A 177 11.10 -6.12 -18.61
C VAL A 177 10.76 -6.11 -20.10
N ALA A 178 10.00 -5.12 -20.56
CA ALA A 178 9.69 -4.95 -21.98
C ALA A 178 10.94 -4.76 -22.83
N LEU A 179 11.89 -3.93 -22.36
CA LEU A 179 13.19 -3.76 -23.02
C LEU A 179 13.98 -5.07 -23.04
N GLY A 180 13.98 -5.83 -21.95
CA GLY A 180 14.61 -7.15 -21.87
C GLY A 180 14.01 -8.14 -22.88
N LEU A 181 12.68 -8.20 -23.00
CA LEU A 181 11.98 -9.01 -23.99
C LEU A 181 12.29 -8.57 -25.43
N ALA A 182 12.36 -7.26 -25.69
CA ALA A 182 12.75 -6.73 -27.00
C ALA A 182 14.17 -7.17 -27.38
N ARG A 183 15.13 -7.10 -26.44
CA ARG A 183 16.52 -7.52 -26.66
C ARG A 183 16.68 -9.03 -26.86
N ALA A 184 15.76 -9.84 -26.31
CA ALA A 184 15.73 -11.28 -26.54
C ALA A 184 15.04 -11.66 -27.86
N GLY A 185 14.18 -10.79 -28.40
CA GLY A 185 13.46 -11.01 -29.65
C GLY A 185 14.33 -10.83 -30.90
N ARG A 186 13.91 -11.47 -32.01
CA ARG A 186 14.54 -11.32 -33.34
C ARG A 186 13.50 -10.85 -34.37
N GLY A 187 13.96 -10.15 -35.40
CA GLY A 187 13.11 -9.64 -36.48
C GLY A 187 11.96 -8.76 -35.97
N TRP A 188 10.78 -8.89 -36.55
CA TRP A 188 9.59 -8.12 -36.18
C TRP A 188 9.09 -8.39 -34.75
N ARG A 189 9.38 -9.58 -34.19
CA ARG A 189 8.94 -9.96 -32.83
C ARG A 189 9.55 -9.10 -31.72
N ARG A 190 10.62 -8.35 -32.01
CA ARG A 190 11.22 -7.38 -31.07
C ARG A 190 10.49 -6.04 -31.04
N LEU A 191 9.72 -5.70 -32.08
CA LEU A 191 9.15 -4.37 -32.27
C LEU A 191 8.05 -4.09 -31.25
N LEU A 192 7.17 -5.05 -30.99
CA LEU A 192 6.06 -4.86 -30.05
C LEU A 192 6.54 -4.62 -28.60
N PRO A 193 7.44 -5.45 -28.02
CA PRO A 193 8.00 -5.13 -26.70
C PRO A 193 8.84 -3.85 -26.68
N ALA A 194 9.51 -3.48 -27.78
CA ALA A 194 10.23 -2.22 -27.88
C ALA A 194 9.30 -1.01 -27.88
N ALA A 195 8.19 -1.07 -28.63
CA ALA A 195 7.15 -0.04 -28.63
C ALA A 195 6.49 0.08 -27.25
N ALA A 196 6.19 -1.04 -26.59
CA ALA A 196 5.68 -1.05 -25.23
C ALA A 196 6.66 -0.41 -24.23
N ALA A 197 7.96 -0.72 -24.33
CA ALA A 197 9.00 -0.09 -23.51
C ALA A 197 9.08 1.43 -23.75
N ALA A 198 9.00 1.87 -25.01
CA ALA A 198 9.01 3.29 -25.38
C ALA A 198 7.77 4.01 -24.84
N ALA A 199 6.57 3.44 -25.01
CA ALA A 199 5.33 3.98 -24.46
C ALA A 199 5.39 4.08 -22.93
N MET A 200 5.84 3.04 -22.23
CA MET A 200 6.02 3.08 -20.78
C MET A 200 7.09 4.08 -20.33
N GLY A 201 8.17 4.24 -21.11
CA GLY A 201 9.19 5.26 -20.86
C GLY A 201 8.66 6.68 -21.00
N LEU A 202 7.85 6.95 -22.03
CA LEU A 202 7.18 8.23 -22.20
C LEU A 202 6.11 8.47 -21.11
N ALA A 203 5.35 7.45 -20.74
CA ALA A 203 4.42 7.54 -19.62
C ALA A 203 5.16 7.87 -18.32
N LEU A 204 6.32 7.23 -18.06
CA LEU A 204 7.16 7.54 -16.90
C LEU A 204 7.58 9.01 -16.91
N LEU A 205 7.91 9.58 -18.08
CA LEU A 205 8.20 11.01 -18.20
C LEU A 205 7.01 11.89 -17.80
N LEU A 206 5.81 11.55 -18.28
CA LEU A 206 4.58 12.29 -18.01
C LEU A 206 4.07 12.16 -16.56
N THR A 207 4.53 11.16 -15.79
CA THR A 207 4.22 11.10 -14.34
C THR A 207 4.85 12.27 -13.55
N ARG A 208 5.94 12.84 -14.09
CA ARG A 208 6.81 13.82 -13.42
C ARG A 208 7.16 13.40 -11.98
N SER A 209 7.42 12.11 -11.77
CA SER A 209 7.76 11.57 -10.45
C SER A 209 9.26 11.68 -10.16
N HIS A 210 9.66 12.73 -9.45
CA HIS A 210 11.06 12.98 -9.08
C HIS A 210 11.72 11.79 -8.37
N GLY A 211 10.99 11.16 -7.45
CA GLY A 211 11.50 9.98 -6.74
C GLY A 211 11.72 8.78 -7.66
N ALA A 212 10.93 8.62 -8.72
CA ALA A 212 11.10 7.53 -9.67
C ALA A 212 12.31 7.76 -10.58
N PHE A 213 12.53 9.00 -11.01
CA PHE A 213 13.72 9.35 -11.79
C PHE A 213 15.01 9.23 -10.99
N ALA A 214 15.03 9.72 -9.74
CA ALA A 214 16.18 9.56 -8.85
C ALA A 214 16.52 8.07 -8.65
N ALA A 215 15.50 7.24 -8.44
CA ALA A 215 15.66 5.79 -8.33
C ALA A 215 16.15 5.14 -9.64
N LEU A 216 15.64 5.55 -10.80
CA LEU A 216 16.10 5.09 -12.11
C LEU A 216 17.57 5.45 -12.32
N LEU A 217 17.96 6.69 -12.04
CA LEU A 217 19.34 7.18 -12.14
C LEU A 217 20.30 6.40 -11.24
N ALA A 218 19.95 6.27 -9.97
CA ALA A 218 20.71 5.49 -9.01
C ALA A 218 20.83 4.03 -9.47
N MET A 219 19.75 3.46 -10.02
CA MET A 219 19.78 2.09 -10.53
C MET A 219 20.65 1.95 -11.79
N VAL A 220 20.59 2.89 -12.74
CA VAL A 220 21.49 2.92 -13.92
C VAL A 220 22.94 2.96 -13.47
N PHE A 221 23.26 3.81 -12.50
CA PHE A 221 24.59 3.91 -11.93
C PHE A 221 25.04 2.59 -11.30
N LEU A 222 24.27 2.04 -10.35
CA LEU A 222 24.60 0.76 -9.69
C LEU A 222 24.70 -0.40 -10.69
N TRP A 223 23.80 -0.46 -11.67
CA TRP A 223 23.83 -1.48 -12.72
C TRP A 223 25.10 -1.37 -13.56
N SER A 224 25.56 -0.15 -13.86
CA SER A 224 26.82 0.07 -14.57
C SER A 224 28.04 -0.46 -13.81
N LEU A 225 28.03 -0.38 -12.48
CA LEU A 225 29.11 -0.89 -11.64
C LEU A 225 29.14 -2.42 -11.57
N ILE A 226 27.97 -3.05 -11.68
CA ILE A 226 27.81 -4.51 -11.49
C ILE A 226 27.91 -5.28 -12.82
N ALA A 227 27.31 -4.74 -13.88
CA ALA A 227 27.06 -5.43 -15.14
C ALA A 227 27.90 -4.91 -16.33
N ALA A 228 28.36 -3.65 -16.31
CA ALA A 228 28.96 -3.04 -17.50
C ALA A 228 30.46 -3.32 -17.62
N ARG A 229 30.94 -3.54 -18.84
CA ARG A 229 32.37 -3.53 -19.15
C ARG A 229 32.96 -2.14 -18.90
N ARG A 230 34.28 -2.05 -18.62
CA ARG A 230 35.02 -0.83 -18.24
C ARG A 230 34.79 0.39 -19.14
N ARG A 231 34.39 0.20 -20.41
CA ARG A 231 34.05 1.29 -21.36
C ARG A 231 32.59 1.76 -21.27
N SER A 232 31.64 0.85 -21.01
CA SER A 232 30.21 1.15 -20.91
C SER A 232 29.82 1.83 -19.59
N ARG A 233 30.66 1.74 -18.55
CA ARG A 233 30.43 2.44 -17.28
C ARG A 233 30.39 3.96 -17.44
N TRP A 234 31.29 4.50 -18.27
CA TRP A 234 31.40 5.94 -18.49
C TRP A 234 30.24 6.48 -19.33
N THR A 235 29.76 5.69 -20.29
CA THR A 235 28.59 6.05 -21.12
C THR A 235 27.30 6.07 -20.29
N LEU A 236 27.11 5.08 -19.41
CA LEU A 236 25.96 5.04 -18.49
C LEU A 236 26.04 6.15 -17.44
N THR A 237 27.24 6.47 -16.96
CA THR A 237 27.45 7.61 -16.06
C THR A 237 27.12 8.93 -16.75
N ALA A 238 27.59 9.14 -17.99
CA ALA A 238 27.26 10.34 -18.76
C ALA A 238 25.75 10.46 -19.02
N LEU A 239 25.07 9.36 -19.33
CA LEU A 239 23.61 9.35 -19.51
C LEU A 239 22.87 9.66 -18.20
N ALA A 240 23.37 9.15 -17.07
CA ALA A 240 22.83 9.47 -15.76
C ALA A 240 23.01 10.96 -15.42
N VAL A 241 24.17 11.54 -15.72
CA VAL A 241 24.42 12.99 -15.55
C VAL A 241 23.53 13.81 -16.48
N ALA A 242 23.33 13.41 -17.73
CA ALA A 242 22.46 14.09 -18.67
C ALA A 242 20.98 14.07 -18.22
N LEU A 243 20.50 12.91 -17.74
CA LEU A 243 19.15 12.79 -17.20
C LEU A 243 19.01 13.56 -15.88
N LEU A 244 20.04 13.60 -15.03
CA LEU A 244 20.06 14.48 -13.84
C LEU A 244 19.96 15.96 -14.24
N GLY A 245 20.72 16.39 -15.24
CA GLY A 245 20.65 17.75 -15.77
C GLY A 245 19.25 18.09 -16.32
N PHE A 246 18.64 17.17 -17.06
CA PHE A 246 17.26 17.31 -17.53
C PHE A 246 16.26 17.47 -16.37
N LEU A 247 16.42 16.67 -15.30
CA LEU A 247 15.55 16.76 -14.12
C LEU A 247 15.73 18.09 -13.39
N VAL A 248 16.96 18.56 -13.21
CA VAL A 248 17.21 19.87 -12.59
C VAL A 248 16.52 20.99 -13.38
N VAL A 249 16.53 20.91 -14.71
CA VAL A 249 15.82 21.86 -15.59
C VAL A 249 14.30 21.69 -15.53
N SER A 250 13.79 20.47 -15.34
CA SER A 250 12.35 20.26 -15.16
C SER A 250 11.87 20.77 -13.80
N TRP A 251 12.68 20.64 -12.74
CA TRP A 251 12.38 21.10 -11.39
C TRP A 251 12.28 22.62 -11.28
N SER A 252 13.09 23.35 -12.06
CA SER A 252 13.06 24.81 -12.09
C SER A 252 11.84 25.37 -12.83
N ARG A 253 11.29 24.62 -13.80
CA ARG A 253 10.08 25.02 -14.55
C ARG A 253 8.77 24.74 -13.82
N ASP A 254 8.70 23.69 -13.01
CA ASP A 254 7.50 23.35 -12.22
C ASP A 254 7.38 24.17 -10.91
N GLY A 255 8.23 25.18 -10.70
CA GLY A 255 8.18 26.05 -9.52
C GLY A 255 8.56 25.35 -8.20
N ILE A 256 9.11 24.14 -8.26
CA ILE A 256 9.47 23.34 -7.07
C ILE A 256 10.70 23.94 -6.36
N VAL A 257 11.64 24.48 -7.14
CA VAL A 257 12.79 25.21 -6.59
C VAL A 257 12.35 26.53 -5.94
N THR A 258 11.25 27.13 -6.43
CA THR A 258 10.67 28.37 -5.90
C THR A 258 9.62 28.13 -4.81
N ALA A 259 9.19 26.89 -4.57
CA ALA A 259 8.16 26.52 -3.59
C ALA A 259 8.62 26.68 -2.13
N GLY A 260 9.90 26.95 -1.89
CA GLY A 260 10.43 27.25 -0.56
C GLY A 260 10.11 26.15 0.46
N LEU A 261 9.56 26.55 1.61
CA LEU A 261 9.25 25.66 2.73
C LEU A 261 8.06 24.71 2.46
N ASP A 262 7.26 24.98 1.43
CA ASP A 262 6.11 24.16 1.04
C ASP A 262 6.45 23.16 -0.08
N GLY A 263 7.72 23.09 -0.48
CA GLY A 263 8.20 22.18 -1.52
C GLY A 263 8.00 20.70 -1.13
N PRO A 264 7.63 19.81 -2.08
CA PRO A 264 7.42 18.39 -1.80
C PRO A 264 8.60 17.66 -1.14
N ALA A 265 9.83 18.09 -1.42
CA ALA A 265 11.02 17.53 -0.78
C ALA A 265 11.16 17.92 0.70
N VAL A 266 10.84 19.19 1.03
CA VAL A 266 10.86 19.70 2.41
C VAL A 266 9.76 19.02 3.23
N LEU A 267 8.54 18.91 2.68
CA LEU A 267 7.44 18.21 3.34
C LEU A 267 7.79 16.75 3.63
N ARG A 268 8.44 16.03 2.72
CA ARG A 268 8.94 14.67 2.99
C ARG A 268 10.00 14.63 4.08
N TRP A 269 10.94 15.58 4.07
CA TRP A 269 11.95 15.68 5.12
C TRP A 269 11.31 15.87 6.50
N ARG A 270 10.31 16.76 6.61
CA ARG A 270 9.52 16.95 7.84
C ARG A 270 8.82 15.66 8.27
N ASN A 271 8.21 14.93 7.33
CA ASN A 271 7.64 13.61 7.60
C ASN A 271 8.69 12.60 8.13
N TYR A 272 9.94 12.66 7.66
CA TYR A 272 11.00 11.81 8.18
C TYR A 272 11.39 12.17 9.61
N GLN A 273 11.46 13.47 9.92
CA GLN A 273 11.73 13.95 11.29
C GLN A 273 10.62 13.49 12.24
N THR A 274 9.35 13.65 11.84
CA THR A 274 8.19 13.16 12.60
C THR A 274 8.25 11.65 12.78
N ALA A 275 8.56 10.90 11.72
CA ALA A 275 8.68 9.45 11.81
C ALA A 275 9.79 9.00 12.78
N VAL A 276 10.92 9.71 12.82
CA VAL A 276 11.99 9.44 13.81
C VAL A 276 11.50 9.69 15.23
N ALA A 277 10.81 10.81 15.49
CA ALA A 277 10.23 11.08 16.81
C ALA A 277 9.25 9.98 17.23
N MET A 278 8.36 9.57 16.34
CA MET A 278 7.40 8.49 16.60
C MET A 278 8.08 7.13 16.85
N PHE A 279 9.16 6.83 16.12
CA PHE A 279 9.95 5.62 16.34
C PHE A 279 10.63 5.64 17.72
N LEU A 280 11.19 6.78 18.13
CA LEU A 280 11.86 6.91 19.42
C LEU A 280 10.90 6.73 20.61
N ASP A 281 9.61 7.04 20.44
CA ASP A 281 8.59 6.81 21.46
C ASP A 281 8.18 5.33 21.59
N ARG A 282 8.30 4.53 20.52
CA ARG A 282 7.95 3.10 20.51
C ARG A 282 8.98 2.24 19.75
N PRO A 283 10.26 2.20 20.18
CA PRO A 283 11.34 1.69 19.33
C PRO A 283 11.32 0.17 19.17
N VAL A 284 10.74 -0.58 20.11
CA VAL A 284 10.81 -2.05 20.08
C VAL A 284 9.80 -2.64 19.11
N ALA A 285 8.51 -2.43 19.36
CA ALA A 285 7.42 -3.05 18.59
C ALA A 285 6.62 -2.06 17.72
N GLY A 286 6.94 -0.77 17.78
CA GLY A 286 6.26 0.26 16.99
C GLY A 286 4.82 0.53 17.44
N SER A 287 4.08 1.25 16.60
CA SER A 287 2.68 1.64 16.84
C SER A 287 1.64 0.71 16.17
N GLY A 288 2.08 -0.44 15.66
CA GLY A 288 1.29 -1.37 14.85
C GLY A 288 1.13 -0.92 13.40
N GLY A 289 0.65 -1.83 12.55
CA GLY A 289 0.41 -1.54 11.14
C GLY A 289 -0.54 -0.36 10.94
N GLY A 290 -0.17 0.60 10.09
CA GLY A 290 -0.90 1.88 9.92
C GLY A 290 -0.74 2.87 11.08
N GLY A 291 0.03 2.54 12.12
CA GLY A 291 0.21 3.35 13.31
C GLY A 291 0.89 4.70 13.07
N TYR A 292 1.64 4.87 11.96
CA TYR A 292 2.10 6.21 11.56
C TYR A 292 0.91 7.13 11.29
N GLY A 293 -0.04 6.73 10.43
CA GLY A 293 -1.20 7.56 10.12
C GLY A 293 -2.09 7.83 11.34
N ALA A 294 -2.20 6.86 12.25
CA ALA A 294 -2.99 7.00 13.48
C ALA A 294 -2.37 7.98 14.49
N ALA A 295 -1.04 7.95 14.67
CA ALA A 295 -0.37 8.82 15.64
C ALA A 295 0.10 10.16 15.05
N TYR A 296 0.28 10.27 13.73
CA TYR A 296 0.82 11.46 13.07
C TYR A 296 0.16 12.78 13.50
N PRO A 297 -1.18 12.89 13.66
CA PRO A 297 -1.82 14.15 14.07
C PRO A 297 -1.29 14.72 15.40
N ALA A 298 -0.83 13.88 16.33
CA ALA A 298 -0.29 14.30 17.62
C ALA A 298 1.15 14.86 17.53
N TYR A 299 1.91 14.47 16.50
CA TYR A 299 3.30 14.91 16.29
C TYR A 299 3.41 16.02 15.23
N ARG A 300 2.33 16.31 14.52
CA ARG A 300 2.30 17.27 13.42
C ARG A 300 2.54 18.70 13.93
N LEU A 301 3.47 19.40 13.30
CA LEU A 301 3.81 20.79 13.60
C LEU A 301 3.18 21.77 12.60
N PRO A 302 3.00 23.06 12.95
CA PRO A 302 2.52 24.07 12.01
C PRO A 302 3.34 24.11 10.71
N GLY A 303 2.67 24.05 9.56
CA GLY A 303 3.29 24.00 8.23
C GLY A 303 3.66 22.59 7.75
N ASP A 304 3.47 21.53 8.56
CA ASP A 304 3.53 20.15 8.06
C ASP A 304 2.32 19.86 7.17
N ASN A 305 2.50 18.99 6.17
CA ASN A 305 1.38 18.52 5.35
C ASN A 305 0.51 17.52 6.12
N GLU A 306 -0.70 17.25 5.63
CA GLU A 306 -1.48 16.11 6.11
C GLU A 306 -1.11 14.86 5.33
N THR A 307 -0.74 13.79 6.03
CA THR A 307 -0.38 12.52 5.40
C THR A 307 -0.63 11.34 6.33
N ARG A 308 -0.89 10.18 5.72
CA ARG A 308 -0.93 8.87 6.40
C ARG A 308 0.34 8.05 6.18
N PHE A 309 1.29 8.59 5.41
CA PHE A 309 2.52 7.91 5.03
C PHE A 309 3.75 8.81 5.23
N VAL A 310 4.85 8.18 5.63
CA VAL A 310 6.17 8.80 5.78
C VAL A 310 6.73 9.26 4.43
N HIS A 311 6.33 8.64 3.31
CA HIS A 311 7.03 8.69 2.02
C HIS A 311 8.47 8.17 2.09
N ASN A 312 8.67 7.14 2.91
CA ASN A 312 9.82 6.25 2.91
C ASN A 312 9.32 4.93 3.49
N SER A 313 9.19 3.91 2.64
CA SER A 313 8.57 2.65 3.05
C SER A 313 9.35 1.94 4.16
N TYR A 314 10.68 2.11 4.20
CA TYR A 314 11.53 1.49 5.22
C TYR A 314 11.36 2.17 6.57
N LEU A 315 11.36 3.50 6.59
CA LEU A 315 11.14 4.27 7.80
C LEU A 315 9.70 4.08 8.32
N GLN A 316 8.71 3.98 7.42
CA GLN A 316 7.35 3.62 7.81
C GLN A 316 7.32 2.28 8.56
N LEU A 317 7.95 1.24 8.00
CA LEU A 317 7.98 -0.07 8.64
C LEU A 317 8.65 -0.03 10.02
N LEU A 318 9.66 0.82 10.21
CA LEU A 318 10.27 1.06 11.52
C LEU A 318 9.31 1.74 12.51
N VAL A 319 8.53 2.74 12.08
CA VAL A 319 7.52 3.34 12.97
C VAL A 319 6.44 2.34 13.36
N GLU A 320 5.96 1.56 12.39
CA GLU A 320 4.83 0.65 12.59
C GLU A 320 5.21 -0.62 13.37
N HIS A 321 6.44 -1.11 13.25
CA HIS A 321 6.86 -2.39 13.83
C HIS A 321 8.10 -2.31 14.73
N GLY A 322 8.70 -1.12 14.87
CA GLY A 322 9.92 -0.93 15.65
C GLY A 322 11.11 -1.73 15.10
N LEU A 323 12.08 -2.01 15.97
CA LEU A 323 13.27 -2.78 15.65
C LEU A 323 12.97 -4.24 15.27
N THR A 324 11.81 -4.77 15.63
CA THR A 324 11.45 -6.17 15.30
C THR A 324 11.44 -6.42 13.79
N ILE A 325 11.16 -5.41 12.96
CA ILE A 325 11.11 -5.57 11.50
C ILE A 325 12.49 -5.68 10.83
N LEU A 326 13.58 -5.29 11.51
CA LEU A 326 14.91 -5.19 10.89
C LEU A 326 15.44 -6.52 10.37
N LEU A 327 15.31 -7.60 11.15
CA LEU A 327 15.74 -8.93 10.74
C LEU A 327 14.99 -9.44 9.49
N PRO A 328 13.64 -9.47 9.49
CA PRO A 328 12.88 -9.87 8.31
C PRO A 328 13.14 -8.99 7.09
N LEU A 329 13.11 -7.68 7.26
CA LEU A 329 13.35 -6.73 6.17
C LEU A 329 14.76 -6.90 5.60
N GLY A 330 15.77 -7.02 6.48
CA GLY A 330 17.15 -7.29 6.10
C GLY A 330 17.30 -8.60 5.34
N ALA A 331 16.61 -9.66 5.75
CA ALA A 331 16.61 -10.95 5.04
C ALA A 331 16.00 -10.83 3.63
N VAL A 332 14.85 -10.16 3.49
CA VAL A 332 14.20 -9.92 2.19
C VAL A 332 15.12 -9.10 1.27
N LEU A 333 15.65 -7.98 1.77
CA LEU A 333 16.56 -7.11 1.01
C LEU A 333 17.84 -7.86 0.60
N MET A 334 18.37 -8.72 1.47
CA MET A 334 19.54 -9.53 1.17
C MET A 334 19.26 -10.56 0.07
N VAL A 335 18.13 -11.27 0.13
CA VAL A 335 17.73 -12.24 -0.91
C VAL A 335 17.54 -11.54 -2.25
N TRP A 336 16.78 -10.44 -2.26
CA TRP A 336 16.49 -9.69 -3.48
C TRP A 336 17.76 -9.04 -4.04
N GLY A 337 18.59 -8.42 -3.20
CA GLY A 337 19.85 -7.82 -3.60
C GLY A 337 20.83 -8.83 -4.19
N ARG A 338 20.93 -10.04 -3.62
CA ARG A 338 21.75 -11.13 -4.19
C ARG A 338 21.21 -11.59 -5.54
N ALA A 339 19.89 -11.75 -5.68
CA ALA A 339 19.26 -12.13 -6.93
C ALA A 339 19.49 -11.07 -8.03
N VAL A 340 19.30 -9.78 -7.71
CA VAL A 340 19.56 -8.65 -8.60
C VAL A 340 21.02 -8.64 -9.05
N ARG A 341 21.97 -8.75 -8.10
CA ARG A 341 23.41 -8.75 -8.40
C ARG A 341 23.83 -9.94 -9.28
N ARG A 342 23.26 -11.13 -9.04
CA ARG A 342 23.51 -12.32 -9.85
C ARG A 342 22.96 -12.14 -11.26
N ALA A 343 21.70 -11.70 -11.37
CA ALA A 343 21.05 -11.50 -12.65
C ALA A 343 21.73 -10.43 -13.50
N ALA A 344 22.19 -9.34 -12.89
CA ALA A 344 22.93 -8.29 -13.57
C ALA A 344 24.18 -8.80 -14.32
N ARG A 345 24.77 -9.91 -13.89
CA ARG A 345 25.99 -10.47 -14.49
C ARG A 345 25.74 -11.60 -15.47
N THR A 346 24.76 -12.45 -15.17
CA THR A 346 24.63 -13.75 -15.85
C THR A 346 23.26 -14.01 -16.45
N ALA A 347 22.23 -13.20 -16.14
CA ALA A 347 20.89 -13.51 -16.57
C ALA A 347 20.63 -13.11 -18.04
N PRO A 348 19.75 -13.85 -18.74
CA PRO A 348 19.30 -13.44 -20.07
C PRO A 348 18.55 -12.09 -20.00
N PRO A 349 18.46 -11.34 -21.12
CA PRO A 349 17.94 -9.98 -21.13
C PRO A 349 16.57 -9.75 -20.45
N PRO A 350 15.56 -10.63 -20.56
CA PRO A 350 14.28 -10.44 -19.86
C PRO A 350 14.42 -10.47 -18.35
N LEU A 351 15.20 -11.41 -17.80
CA LEU A 351 15.45 -11.54 -16.37
C LEU A 351 16.40 -10.45 -15.85
N ALA A 352 17.33 -9.97 -16.69
CA ALA A 352 18.10 -8.76 -16.40
C ALA A 352 17.18 -7.53 -16.29
N GLY A 353 16.17 -7.42 -17.16
CA GLY A 353 15.13 -6.39 -17.05
C GLY A 353 14.35 -6.48 -15.73
N VAL A 354 13.93 -7.69 -15.34
CA VAL A 354 13.28 -7.93 -14.03
C VAL A 354 14.16 -7.45 -12.87
N ALA A 355 15.43 -7.87 -12.86
CA ALA A 355 16.37 -7.49 -11.81
C ALA A 355 16.64 -5.98 -11.77
N PHE A 356 16.72 -5.31 -12.92
CA PHE A 356 16.87 -3.87 -13.00
C PHE A 356 15.65 -3.17 -12.40
N GLY A 357 14.44 -3.57 -12.81
CA GLY A 357 13.21 -2.98 -12.30
C GLY A 357 13.02 -3.18 -10.79
N LEU A 358 13.33 -4.38 -10.27
CA LEU A 358 13.32 -4.65 -8.83
C LEU A 358 14.28 -3.75 -8.05
N GLY A 359 15.50 -3.56 -8.56
CA GLY A 359 16.47 -2.66 -7.94
C GLY A 359 15.99 -1.21 -7.93
N ALA A 360 15.43 -0.73 -9.06
CA ALA A 360 14.85 0.60 -9.14
C ALA A 360 13.66 0.79 -8.19
N PHE A 361 12.80 -0.23 -8.05
CA PHE A 361 11.69 -0.22 -7.10
C PHE A 361 12.17 -0.13 -5.65
N LEU A 362 13.19 -0.90 -5.26
CA LEU A 362 13.75 -0.83 -3.91
C LEU A 362 14.32 0.56 -3.59
N LEU A 363 15.00 1.18 -4.56
CA LEU A 363 15.54 2.54 -4.42
C LEU A 363 14.43 3.60 -4.37
N HIS A 364 13.37 3.44 -5.16
CA HIS A 364 12.23 4.36 -5.17
C HIS A 364 11.56 4.43 -3.79
N ASN A 365 11.48 3.31 -3.09
CA ASN A 365 10.87 3.21 -1.76
C ASN A 365 11.67 3.85 -0.63
N LEU A 366 12.88 4.38 -0.89
CA LEU A 366 13.58 5.27 0.04
C LEU A 366 12.92 6.65 0.12
N VAL A 367 12.18 7.06 -0.92
CA VAL A 367 11.60 8.40 -1.05
C VAL A 367 10.10 8.38 -1.37
N ASP A 368 9.49 7.21 -1.35
CA ASP A 368 8.07 6.99 -1.61
C ASP A 368 7.52 5.81 -0.77
N PHE A 369 6.21 5.72 -0.67
CA PHE A 369 5.47 4.70 0.07
C PHE A 369 4.86 3.62 -0.85
N SER A 370 5.22 3.61 -2.15
CA SER A 370 4.71 2.68 -3.14
C SER A 370 4.83 1.19 -2.74
N GLY A 371 5.79 0.82 -1.90
CA GLY A 371 5.98 -0.52 -1.34
C GLY A 371 4.96 -0.90 -0.27
N LEU A 372 4.03 0.00 0.05
CA LEU A 372 2.95 -0.17 1.02
C LEU A 372 1.59 -0.32 0.33
N LEU A 373 1.56 -0.42 -1.01
CA LEU A 373 0.35 -0.61 -1.80
C LEU A 373 0.35 -1.99 -2.48
N PRO A 374 -0.80 -2.72 -2.50
CA PRO A 374 -0.88 -4.06 -3.07
C PRO A 374 -0.41 -4.14 -4.53
N ALA A 375 -0.85 -3.21 -5.37
CA ALA A 375 -0.60 -3.24 -6.81
C ALA A 375 0.90 -3.24 -7.17
N THR A 376 1.71 -2.52 -6.41
CA THR A 376 3.15 -2.38 -6.62
C THR A 376 3.95 -3.38 -5.80
N LEU A 377 3.61 -3.60 -4.52
CA LEU A 377 4.31 -4.55 -3.66
C LEU A 377 4.15 -5.98 -4.16
N TRP A 378 2.93 -6.43 -4.47
CA TRP A 378 2.70 -7.80 -4.92
C TRP A 378 3.28 -8.03 -6.31
N THR A 379 3.29 -7.01 -7.19
CA THR A 379 4.01 -7.08 -8.48
C THR A 379 5.52 -7.25 -8.27
N ALA A 380 6.13 -6.46 -7.37
CA ALA A 380 7.54 -6.59 -7.04
C ALA A 380 7.85 -7.98 -6.44
N CYS A 381 7.00 -8.48 -5.56
CA CYS A 381 7.12 -9.83 -5.00
C CYS A 381 6.97 -10.93 -6.05
N ALA A 382 6.04 -10.80 -7.00
CA ALA A 382 5.87 -11.72 -8.11
C ALA A 382 7.16 -11.79 -8.96
N LEU A 383 7.68 -10.61 -9.32
CA LEU A 383 8.92 -10.47 -10.08
C LEU A 383 10.14 -11.00 -9.33
N ALA A 384 10.25 -10.73 -8.03
CA ALA A 384 11.34 -11.23 -7.21
C ALA A 384 11.28 -12.75 -7.04
N GLY A 385 10.09 -13.30 -6.81
CA GLY A 385 9.86 -14.74 -6.74
C GLY A 385 10.30 -15.40 -8.04
N LEU A 386 9.74 -14.94 -9.16
CA LEU A 386 10.08 -15.39 -10.51
C LEU A 386 11.59 -15.33 -10.75
N LEU A 387 12.24 -14.19 -10.47
CA LEU A 387 13.68 -14.00 -10.68
C LEU A 387 14.50 -15.03 -9.89
N VAL A 388 14.22 -15.19 -8.60
CA VAL A 388 14.92 -16.15 -7.75
C VAL A 388 14.71 -17.58 -8.27
N GLY A 389 13.47 -17.95 -8.61
CA GLY A 389 13.14 -19.27 -9.13
C GLY A 389 13.87 -19.61 -10.42
N GLN A 390 13.90 -18.69 -11.38
CA GLN A 390 14.59 -18.89 -12.65
C GLN A 390 16.12 -18.95 -12.49
N LEU A 391 16.70 -18.15 -11.58
CA LEU A 391 18.14 -18.20 -11.29
C LEU A 391 18.57 -19.49 -10.60
N ASP A 392 17.74 -20.02 -9.70
CA ASP A 392 18.00 -21.29 -9.03
C ASP A 392 17.94 -22.46 -10.03
N ALA A 393 16.95 -22.46 -10.92
CA ALA A 393 16.81 -23.48 -11.97
C ALA A 393 17.98 -23.49 -12.97
N GLY A 394 18.59 -22.33 -13.25
CA GLY A 394 19.75 -22.22 -14.14
C GLY A 394 21.13 -22.33 -13.46
N GLY A 395 21.19 -22.58 -12.15
CA GLY A 395 22.41 -22.42 -11.35
C GLY A 395 23.24 -23.67 -11.05
N LEU A 396 22.63 -24.85 -10.94
CA LEU A 396 23.30 -26.10 -10.56
C LEU A 396 22.49 -27.30 -11.09
N PRO A 397 23.05 -28.19 -11.92
CA PRO A 397 22.51 -29.54 -12.06
C PRO A 397 22.81 -30.31 -10.77
N GLY A 398 21.79 -30.79 -10.05
CA GLY A 398 21.98 -31.87 -9.09
C GLY A 398 21.74 -31.60 -7.60
N GLN A 399 21.03 -30.54 -7.20
CA GLN A 399 20.41 -30.54 -5.86
C GLN A 399 18.90 -30.76 -6.00
N ALA A 400 18.52 -32.03 -6.02
CA ALA A 400 17.16 -32.43 -5.72
C ALA A 400 16.77 -31.82 -4.36
N VAL A 401 15.70 -31.01 -4.36
CA VAL A 401 15.04 -30.58 -3.12
C VAL A 401 14.70 -31.86 -2.36
N PRO A 402 15.19 -32.07 -1.12
CA PRO A 402 14.97 -33.31 -0.39
C PRO A 402 13.48 -33.60 -0.27
N GLY A 403 13.06 -34.73 -0.82
CA GLY A 403 11.73 -35.27 -0.62
C GLY A 403 11.58 -35.84 0.79
N ARG A 404 10.43 -35.51 1.39
CA ARG A 404 9.77 -36.20 2.51
C ARG A 404 10.48 -36.16 3.87
N SER A 405 9.96 -35.30 4.75
CA SER A 405 9.66 -35.70 6.13
C SER A 405 8.35 -35.04 6.56
N ASP A 406 7.63 -35.72 7.45
CA ASP A 406 6.23 -35.55 7.85
C ASP A 406 5.66 -34.12 7.72
N THR A 407 4.98 -33.87 6.60
CA THR A 407 4.60 -32.54 6.13
C THR A 407 3.19 -32.12 6.55
N ARG A 408 2.27 -33.04 6.86
CA ARG A 408 0.85 -32.67 7.03
C ARG A 408 0.56 -31.77 8.25
N LEU A 409 1.10 -32.11 9.43
CA LEU A 409 0.94 -31.28 10.63
C LEU A 409 1.72 -29.95 10.55
N LYS A 410 2.88 -29.94 9.89
CA LYS A 410 3.73 -28.73 9.72
C LYS A 410 3.24 -27.79 8.60
N THR A 411 2.44 -28.31 7.67
CA THR A 411 1.77 -27.53 6.63
C THR A 411 0.50 -26.87 7.20
N LEU A 412 -0.27 -27.55 8.05
CA LEU A 412 -1.47 -26.96 8.66
C LEU A 412 -1.17 -25.71 9.50
N SER A 413 0.00 -25.66 10.16
CA SER A 413 0.34 -24.64 11.15
C SER A 413 0.57 -23.21 10.62
N TRP A 414 0.79 -23.03 9.31
CA TRP A 414 1.07 -21.69 8.69
C TRP A 414 0.01 -21.24 7.69
N VAL A 415 -0.80 -22.21 7.30
CA VAL A 415 -1.79 -22.12 6.26
C VAL A 415 -3.09 -21.56 6.80
N ALA A 416 -3.51 -22.02 7.98
CA ALA A 416 -4.62 -21.43 8.68
C ALA A 416 -4.40 -19.92 8.95
N PRO A 417 -3.26 -19.44 9.48
CA PRO A 417 -3.01 -18.00 9.64
C PRO A 417 -3.10 -17.18 8.34
N LEU A 418 -2.61 -17.70 7.22
CA LEU A 418 -2.66 -17.01 5.93
C LEU A 418 -4.07 -17.04 5.31
N VAL A 419 -4.78 -18.17 5.41
CA VAL A 419 -6.19 -18.26 5.01
C VAL A 419 -7.05 -17.35 5.88
N LEU A 420 -6.80 -17.31 7.19
CA LEU A 420 -7.45 -16.39 8.10
C LEU A 420 -7.13 -14.95 7.73
N ALA A 421 -5.86 -14.59 7.46
CA ALA A 421 -5.50 -13.24 7.00
C ALA A 421 -6.23 -12.87 5.70
N CYS A 422 -6.31 -13.78 4.72
CA CYS A 422 -7.10 -13.54 3.52
C CYS A 422 -8.61 -13.42 3.83
N GLY A 423 -9.16 -14.23 4.75
CA GLY A 423 -10.54 -14.10 5.21
C GLY A 423 -10.81 -12.75 5.87
N PHE A 424 -9.91 -12.30 6.76
CA PHE A 424 -9.94 -10.97 7.37
C PHE A 424 -9.90 -9.86 6.32
N GLY A 425 -9.09 -10.01 5.27
CA GLY A 425 -9.05 -9.04 4.18
C GLY A 425 -10.35 -8.99 3.35
N LEU A 426 -10.99 -10.14 3.13
CA LEU A 426 -12.26 -10.23 2.39
C LEU A 426 -13.35 -9.51 3.19
N PHE A 427 -13.47 -9.84 4.46
CA PHE A 427 -14.40 -9.20 5.38
C PHE A 427 -14.12 -7.70 5.57
N ALA A 428 -12.84 -7.29 5.62
CA ALA A 428 -12.48 -5.87 5.63
C ALA A 428 -12.88 -5.16 4.34
N ALA A 429 -12.78 -5.82 3.18
CA ALA A 429 -13.24 -5.26 1.91
C ALA A 429 -14.76 -5.12 1.86
N LEU A 430 -15.52 -6.12 2.30
CA LEU A 430 -16.98 -6.05 2.42
C LEU A 430 -17.42 -4.92 3.38
N SER A 431 -16.76 -4.81 4.53
CA SER A 431 -17.00 -3.73 5.48
C SER A 431 -16.73 -2.34 4.88
N ARG A 432 -15.62 -2.16 4.14
CA ARG A 432 -15.33 -0.88 3.47
C ARG A 432 -16.36 -0.52 2.40
N ASP A 433 -16.84 -1.51 1.66
CA ASP A 433 -17.89 -1.31 0.66
C ASP A 433 -19.21 -0.88 1.33
N ALA A 434 -19.61 -1.56 2.41
CA ALA A 434 -20.78 -1.19 3.20
C ALA A 434 -20.65 0.21 3.84
N VAL A 435 -19.47 0.59 4.36
CA VAL A 435 -19.21 1.98 4.82
C VAL A 435 -19.37 2.99 3.68
N ALA A 436 -18.82 2.70 2.49
CA ALA A 436 -18.93 3.59 1.34
C ALA A 436 -20.39 3.77 0.89
N ARG A 437 -21.19 2.69 0.88
CA ARG A 437 -22.64 2.77 0.64
C ARG A 437 -23.34 3.60 1.71
N GLY A 438 -23.01 3.39 2.98
CA GLY A 438 -23.54 4.19 4.09
C GLY A 438 -23.28 5.69 3.94
N GLN A 439 -22.07 6.06 3.52
CA GLN A 439 -21.73 7.46 3.22
C GLN A 439 -22.51 8.03 2.03
N GLN A 440 -22.77 7.21 1.00
CA GLN A 440 -23.61 7.63 -0.12
C GLN A 440 -25.06 7.84 0.33
N PHE A 441 -25.63 6.95 1.13
CA PHE A 441 -26.99 7.12 1.67
C PHE A 441 -27.15 8.37 2.55
N ILE A 442 -26.09 8.83 3.22
CA ILE A 442 -26.11 10.14 3.92
C ILE A 442 -26.26 11.29 2.91
N LEU A 443 -25.53 11.24 1.80
CA LEU A 443 -25.62 12.26 0.74
C LEU A 443 -26.97 12.22 0.03
N ASP A 444 -27.57 11.05 -0.08
CA ASP A 444 -28.91 10.83 -0.64
C ASP A 444 -30.04 11.07 0.41
N GLU A 445 -29.72 11.70 1.54
CA GLU A 445 -30.65 12.05 2.62
C GLU A 445 -31.49 10.87 3.14
N SER A 446 -30.91 9.67 3.13
CA SER A 446 -31.55 8.39 3.48
C SER A 446 -30.92 7.75 4.72
N PRO A 447 -31.09 8.35 5.91
CA PRO A 447 -30.31 8.00 7.10
C PRO A 447 -30.62 6.60 7.67
N GLY A 448 -31.81 6.05 7.45
CA GLY A 448 -32.15 4.68 7.85
C GLY A 448 -31.34 3.63 7.09
N GLU A 449 -31.19 3.83 5.77
CA GLU A 449 -30.36 2.96 4.93
C GLU A 449 -28.86 3.15 5.24
N ALA A 450 -28.45 4.39 5.53
CA ALA A 450 -27.10 4.68 6.00
C ALA A 450 -26.76 3.93 7.31
N LEU A 451 -27.68 3.94 8.28
CA LEU A 451 -27.51 3.25 9.55
C LEU A 451 -27.45 1.73 9.38
N ALA A 452 -28.32 1.16 8.53
CA ALA A 452 -28.30 -0.27 8.21
C ALA A 452 -26.96 -0.68 7.57
N ALA A 453 -26.45 0.11 6.62
CA ALA A 453 -25.16 -0.13 5.98
C ALA A 453 -23.98 -0.01 6.95
N ALA A 454 -24.02 0.95 7.89
CA ALA A 454 -23.00 1.09 8.93
C ALA A 454 -22.96 -0.13 9.87
N ARG A 455 -24.13 -0.64 10.28
CA ARG A 455 -24.25 -1.85 11.11
C ARG A 455 -23.79 -3.10 10.37
N GLU A 456 -24.22 -3.28 9.13
CA GLU A 456 -23.75 -4.36 8.25
C GLU A 456 -22.21 -4.34 8.13
N ALA A 457 -21.62 -3.15 7.97
CA ALA A 457 -20.17 -3.02 7.91
C ALA A 457 -19.47 -3.46 9.21
N GLY A 458 -20.11 -3.24 10.37
CA GLY A 458 -19.64 -3.67 11.68
C GLY A 458 -19.75 -5.18 11.90
N GLU A 459 -20.75 -5.83 11.29
CA GLU A 459 -20.89 -7.29 11.28
C GLU A 459 -19.80 -7.96 10.43
N TRP A 460 -19.51 -7.39 9.25
CA TRP A 460 -18.44 -7.89 8.39
C TRP A 460 -17.07 -7.77 9.06
N ALA A 461 -16.72 -6.61 9.61
CA ALA A 461 -15.39 -6.39 10.18
C ALA A 461 -15.44 -5.79 11.60
N PRO A 462 -15.79 -6.61 12.61
CA PRO A 462 -15.96 -6.14 13.98
C PRO A 462 -14.69 -5.65 14.67
N TRP A 463 -13.52 -5.79 14.03
CA TRP A 463 -12.23 -5.26 14.49
C TRP A 463 -11.93 -3.84 13.97
N ARG A 464 -12.70 -3.31 13.02
CA ARG A 464 -12.49 -1.96 12.44
C ARG A 464 -13.25 -0.89 13.22
N ALA A 465 -12.67 0.29 13.34
CA ALA A 465 -13.31 1.42 14.02
C ALA A 465 -14.33 2.16 13.13
N ALA A 466 -14.05 2.27 11.82
CA ALA A 466 -14.85 3.08 10.88
C ALA A 466 -16.36 2.78 10.88
N PRO A 467 -16.83 1.52 10.87
CA PRO A 467 -18.27 1.24 10.88
C PRO A 467 -18.99 1.84 12.09
N TYR A 468 -18.38 1.71 13.27
CA TYR A 468 -18.97 2.19 14.52
C TYR A 468 -18.90 3.70 14.68
N LEU A 469 -17.88 4.34 14.10
CA LEU A 469 -17.82 5.79 14.06
C LEU A 469 -18.93 6.34 13.15
N LEU A 470 -19.11 5.74 11.97
CA LEU A 470 -20.18 6.12 11.05
C LEU A 470 -21.57 5.93 11.68
N GLU A 471 -21.80 4.80 12.36
CA GLU A 471 -23.04 4.55 13.11
C GLU A 471 -23.30 5.64 14.15
N ALA A 472 -22.29 5.99 14.96
CA ALA A 472 -22.42 7.03 15.98
C ALA A 472 -22.70 8.43 15.36
N GLU A 473 -22.04 8.75 14.24
CA GLU A 473 -22.26 10.02 13.53
C GLU A 473 -23.68 10.13 12.99
N ILE A 474 -24.22 9.07 12.38
CA ILE A 474 -25.59 9.03 11.85
C ILE A 474 -26.62 9.20 12.96
N LEU A 475 -26.45 8.50 14.08
CA LEU A 475 -27.38 8.55 15.23
C LEU A 475 -27.44 9.95 15.87
N LEU A 476 -26.35 10.71 15.84
CA LEU A 476 -26.29 12.06 16.44
C LEU A 476 -26.77 13.18 15.51
N HIS A 477 -26.74 12.98 14.19
CA HIS A 477 -27.03 14.05 13.22
C HIS A 477 -28.41 13.92 12.57
N ASN A 478 -29.16 12.85 12.86
CA ASN A 478 -30.48 12.65 12.29
C ASN A 478 -31.59 13.07 13.25
N GLN A 479 -32.34 14.12 12.86
CA GLN A 479 -33.47 14.66 13.62
C GLN A 479 -34.59 13.62 13.85
N ASP A 480 -34.77 12.68 12.91
CA ASP A 480 -35.79 11.64 13.00
C ASP A 480 -35.42 10.51 13.99
N LEU A 481 -34.17 10.47 14.44
CA LEU A 481 -33.64 9.50 15.42
C LEU A 481 -33.28 10.17 16.74
N GLU A 482 -33.73 11.39 17.01
CA GLU A 482 -33.43 12.11 18.25
C GLU A 482 -34.10 11.46 19.46
N GLY A 483 -33.37 11.43 20.58
CA GLY A 483 -33.84 10.88 21.85
C GLY A 483 -32.70 10.35 22.72
N GLU A 484 -32.97 10.19 24.01
CA GLU A 484 -31.99 9.70 24.99
C GLU A 484 -31.46 8.29 24.62
N GLU A 485 -32.33 7.42 24.09
CA GLU A 485 -31.96 6.08 23.64
C GLU A 485 -30.94 6.11 22.48
N SER A 486 -31.16 6.99 21.50
CA SER A 486 -30.25 7.18 20.36
C SER A 486 -28.91 7.78 20.79
N ALA A 487 -28.92 8.70 21.76
CA ALA A 487 -27.70 9.24 22.35
C ALA A 487 -26.89 8.15 23.09
N TRP A 488 -27.56 7.23 23.80
CA TRP A 488 -26.91 6.05 24.39
C TRP A 488 -26.33 5.12 23.33
N ASP A 489 -27.05 4.85 22.24
CA ASP A 489 -26.55 4.04 21.13
C ASP A 489 -25.34 4.68 20.44
N ALA A 490 -25.38 5.98 20.18
CA ALA A 490 -24.26 6.72 19.64
C ALA A 490 -23.03 6.65 20.57
N TYR A 491 -23.23 6.82 21.88
CA TYR A 491 -22.17 6.69 22.87
C TYR A 491 -21.56 5.28 22.88
N ARG A 492 -22.39 4.24 22.79
CA ARG A 492 -21.95 2.83 22.70
C ARG A 492 -21.15 2.59 21.43
N ALA A 493 -21.64 3.04 20.28
CA ALA A 493 -20.98 2.89 18.98
C ALA A 493 -19.63 3.64 18.95
N ALA A 494 -19.58 4.90 19.40
CA ALA A 494 -18.33 5.66 19.49
C ALA A 494 -17.32 5.01 20.46
N SER A 495 -17.80 4.45 21.58
CA SER A 495 -16.96 3.66 22.49
C SER A 495 -16.44 2.38 21.84
N MET A 496 -17.22 1.73 20.96
CA MET A 496 -16.75 0.60 20.17
C MET A 496 -15.64 1.02 19.21
N ALA A 497 -15.79 2.15 18.52
CA ALA A 497 -14.77 2.70 17.65
C ALA A 497 -13.45 2.94 18.42
N LEU A 498 -13.52 3.58 19.59
CA LEU A 498 -12.36 3.88 20.44
C LEU A 498 -11.65 2.63 20.99
N ARG A 499 -12.37 1.54 21.27
CA ARG A 499 -11.72 0.26 21.64
C ARG A 499 -10.84 -0.33 20.52
N ARG A 500 -11.05 0.11 19.28
CA ARG A 500 -10.37 -0.42 18.07
C ARG A 500 -9.35 0.56 17.51
N ALA A 501 -9.62 1.85 17.64
CA ALA A 501 -8.73 2.93 17.26
C ALA A 501 -8.70 4.02 18.34
N PRO A 502 -7.99 3.79 19.46
CA PRO A 502 -7.94 4.73 20.58
C PRO A 502 -7.19 6.04 20.27
N ALA A 503 -6.50 6.11 19.13
CA ALA A 503 -5.80 7.31 18.67
C ALA A 503 -6.64 8.16 17.70
N TRP A 504 -7.93 7.85 17.49
CA TRP A 504 -8.78 8.63 16.59
C TRP A 504 -9.42 9.82 17.32
N PRO A 505 -8.98 11.07 17.05
CA PRO A 505 -9.54 12.25 17.71
C PRO A 505 -11.02 12.46 17.37
N ALA A 506 -11.44 12.12 16.15
CA ALA A 506 -12.84 12.21 15.73
C ALA A 506 -13.77 11.32 16.57
N ALA A 507 -13.35 10.10 16.89
CA ALA A 507 -14.17 9.18 17.69
C ALA A 507 -14.33 9.67 19.14
N HIS A 508 -13.31 10.32 19.71
CA HIS A 508 -13.43 11.02 20.99
C HIS A 508 -14.41 12.19 20.89
N ALA A 509 -14.30 13.03 19.87
CA ALA A 509 -15.21 14.16 19.69
C ALA A 509 -16.67 13.72 19.52
N VAL A 510 -16.93 12.69 18.71
CA VAL A 510 -18.28 12.12 18.52
C VAL A 510 -18.81 11.55 19.84
N ARG A 511 -17.99 10.82 20.61
CA ARG A 511 -18.41 10.32 21.93
C ARG A 511 -18.69 11.45 22.92
N ALA A 512 -17.95 12.55 22.84
CA ALA A 512 -18.20 13.73 23.66
C ALA A 512 -19.55 14.39 23.35
N VAL A 513 -19.93 14.47 22.07
CA VAL A 513 -21.25 14.97 21.66
C VAL A 513 -22.35 14.06 22.20
N ALA A 514 -22.21 12.74 22.08
CA ALA A 514 -23.15 11.79 22.67
C ALA A 514 -23.24 11.92 24.20
N ALA A 515 -22.11 12.07 24.89
CA ALA A 515 -22.08 12.27 26.35
C ALA A 515 -22.76 13.58 26.77
N ALA A 516 -22.60 14.65 26.00
CA ALA A 516 -23.29 15.92 26.26
C ALA A 516 -24.81 15.80 26.07
N ALA A 517 -25.26 15.03 25.07
CA ALA A 517 -26.69 14.75 24.86
C ALA A 517 -27.31 13.90 26.00
N LEU A 518 -26.48 13.17 26.75
CA LEU A 518 -26.85 12.38 27.93
C LEU A 518 -26.67 13.14 29.26
N ASP A 519 -26.50 14.46 29.21
CA ASP A 519 -26.25 15.32 30.38
C ASP A 519 -25.05 14.86 31.25
N ALA A 520 -24.00 14.35 30.58
CA ALA A 520 -22.76 13.91 31.21
C ALA A 520 -21.56 14.81 30.83
N PRO A 521 -21.56 16.09 31.24
CA PRO A 521 -20.59 17.08 30.75
C PRO A 521 -19.14 16.80 31.16
N GLY A 522 -18.90 16.15 32.31
CA GLY A 522 -17.56 15.74 32.72
C GLY A 522 -16.95 14.70 31.78
N LEU A 523 -17.76 13.75 31.30
CA LEU A 523 -17.31 12.77 30.30
C LEU A 523 -17.06 13.44 28.94
N ALA A 524 -17.96 14.35 28.53
CA ALA A 524 -17.80 15.11 27.31
C ALA A 524 -16.50 15.95 27.32
N ALA A 525 -16.20 16.61 28.44
CA ALA A 525 -14.96 17.38 28.61
C ALA A 525 -13.70 16.50 28.53
N ALA A 526 -13.71 15.33 29.19
CA ALA A 526 -12.59 14.40 29.15
C ALA A 526 -12.30 13.89 27.73
N ASP A 527 -13.35 13.58 26.96
CA ASP A 527 -13.20 13.15 25.57
C ASP A 527 -12.73 14.29 24.64
N LEU A 528 -13.26 15.51 24.80
CA LEU A 528 -12.79 16.67 24.03
C LEU A 528 -11.34 17.02 24.33
N GLN A 529 -10.92 16.95 25.60
CA GLN A 529 -9.52 17.10 25.99
C GLN A 529 -8.67 16.04 25.28
N ARG A 530 -9.10 14.78 25.28
CA ARG A 530 -8.37 13.71 24.62
C ARG A 530 -8.29 13.90 23.11
N ALA A 531 -9.35 14.36 22.46
CA ALA A 531 -9.35 14.71 21.04
C ALA A 531 -8.37 15.85 20.74
N ALA A 532 -8.31 16.88 21.59
CA ALA A 532 -7.38 18.00 21.47
C ALA A 532 -5.92 17.57 21.66
N ASP A 533 -5.63 16.65 22.59
CA ASP A 533 -4.27 16.11 22.80
C ASP A 533 -3.81 15.25 21.61
N LEU A 534 -4.73 14.47 21.03
CA LEU A 534 -4.46 13.62 19.88
C LEU A 534 -4.33 14.40 18.58
N TYR A 535 -4.93 15.59 18.49
CA TYR A 535 -4.78 16.47 17.33
C TYR A 535 -4.68 17.96 17.72
N PRO A 536 -3.50 18.41 18.23
CA PRO A 536 -3.34 19.76 18.75
C PRO A 536 -3.59 20.88 17.74
N LEU A 537 -3.32 20.63 16.45
CA LEU A 537 -3.55 21.61 15.39
C LEU A 537 -5.04 21.77 15.02
N ALA A 538 -5.90 20.80 15.35
CA ALA A 538 -7.34 20.90 15.16
C ALA A 538 -7.98 21.75 16.27
N ARG A 539 -7.85 23.08 16.17
CA ARG A 539 -8.36 24.05 17.16
C ARG A 539 -9.86 23.93 17.47
N GLY A 540 -10.62 23.24 16.62
CA GLY A 540 -12.04 22.95 16.83
C GLY A 540 -12.31 22.26 18.16
N TYR A 541 -11.55 21.21 18.50
CA TYR A 541 -11.77 20.43 19.73
C TYR A 541 -11.53 21.27 20.99
N ARG A 542 -10.46 22.08 21.00
CA ARG A 542 -10.16 22.96 22.13
C ARG A 542 -11.20 24.05 22.31
N ARG A 543 -11.70 24.63 21.20
CA ARG A 543 -12.81 25.60 21.26
C ARG A 543 -14.09 24.97 21.82
N GLN A 544 -14.42 23.74 21.42
CA GLN A 544 -15.58 23.02 21.96
C GLN A 544 -15.41 22.77 23.46
N LEU A 545 -14.21 22.39 23.90
CA LEU A 545 -13.89 22.23 25.31
C LEU A 545 -14.04 23.53 26.11
N ASP A 546 -13.52 24.65 25.60
CA ASP A 546 -13.62 25.97 26.23
C ASP A 546 -15.08 26.48 26.33
N VAL A 547 -15.92 26.12 25.34
CA VAL A 547 -17.37 26.40 25.39
C VAL A 547 -18.06 25.57 26.46
N LEU A 548 -17.73 24.27 26.54
CA LEU A 548 -18.30 23.38 27.55
C LEU A 548 -17.88 23.77 28.97
N ALA A 549 -16.62 24.13 29.17
CA ALA A 549 -16.09 24.57 30.47
C ALA A 549 -16.84 25.82 30.98
N ARG A 550 -17.02 26.84 30.13
CA ARG A 550 -17.77 28.05 30.49
C ARG A 550 -19.21 27.77 30.89
N ARG A 551 -19.88 26.85 30.18
CA ARG A 551 -21.25 26.43 30.55
C ARG A 551 -21.31 25.78 31.93
N LEU A 552 -20.30 24.99 32.29
CA LEU A 552 -20.23 24.34 33.60
C LEU A 552 -19.95 25.36 34.72
N ASP A 553 -19.08 26.33 34.46
CA ASP A 553 -18.80 27.43 35.41
C ASP A 553 -20.07 28.27 35.66
N GLU A 554 -20.80 28.64 34.59
CA GLU A 554 -22.07 29.37 34.67
C GLU A 554 -23.16 28.59 35.42
N GLN A 555 -23.20 27.27 35.29
CA GLN A 555 -24.13 26.40 36.04
C GLN A 555 -23.72 26.22 37.51
N GLY A 556 -22.40 26.23 37.80
CA GLY A 556 -21.85 26.13 39.15
C GLY A 556 -21.99 27.41 39.99
N GLU A 557 -21.98 28.59 39.35
CA GLU A 557 -22.23 29.88 40.01
C GLU A 557 -23.72 30.14 40.31
N GLY A 558 -24.63 29.30 39.78
CA GLY A 558 -26.09 29.45 39.89
C GLY A 558 -26.79 28.62 40.99
N GLN A 559 -26.07 27.84 41.80
CA GLN A 559 -26.65 27.11 42.92
C GLN A 559 -26.18 27.67 44.28
N PRO A 560 -27.05 28.39 45.03
CA PRO A 560 -26.78 28.75 46.42
C PRO A 560 -26.86 27.56 47.40
#